data_AF-Q08RK2-F1
#
_entry.id   AF-Q08RK2-F1
#
_cell.length_a   1.000
_cell.length_b   1.000
_cell.length_c   1.000
_cell.angle_alpha   90.00
_cell.angle_beta   90.00
_cell.angle_gamma   90.00
#
_symmetry.space_group_name_H-M   'P 1'
#
loop_
_entity.id
_entity.type
_entity.pdbx_description
1 polymer ?
#
loop_
_entity_poly.entity_id
_entity_poly.type
_entity_poly.pdbx_seq_one_letter_code
_entity_poly.pdbx_strand_id
1 'polypeptide(L)'
;MRIALTHNLRLSDLEEEAEFDTQETVNALAGAIERLGHRLERFEVSGPASRTVARLEAYSPDLIFNTAEGRRGRFREAFYPALFDELGFPYTGSDAYALAVTLDKQLTKLILAKHGIRTPGWQYVEKLSELTAENLRFPVIVKPNFEGSSKGITQDSIAETLDEVRAKVTQALAKYPAGVLVEEYIGGKDLTVPFLAAVDNDYDGVLSPVEYVIDPAATVGRKYPIYDYELKTKHHSAVRVRAPANISAKTAEDVRKMAQTIFQVLDCRDLGRIDFRLSDAGVPYFLEINALPSLEPGAGIYASAELDGLHLDGVINSIIQSAAKRYKIKDSARRQGKPARKTGPLRVGFTYNVKRVKPTVDASEDSEAEYDSPATLQAIREAIASWGHEVVDLEANQELPSVLASTPLDVVFNIAEGFKGRNRESQVPAMLELLDIPYTGSDPATLSIALDKALAKKIVRQAGIHTPNFQLMLTGKERLNKDFTFPLMVKPVAEGSSKGVVSKSVCHSEAELREVVKEIASKYKQPALVEEYIGGREFTVGLLGERRPRVLPPMEIVFLDKEEKNPVYSFQHKLDWTDRIRYDAPAKLEPAL
;
A
#
# COMPACT_ATOMS: atom_id res chain seq x y z
N MET A 1 11.61 -5.03 -26.47
CA MET A 1 12.04 -5.16 -25.05
C MET A 1 12.48 -6.60 -24.75
N ARG A 2 13.29 -6.79 -23.71
CA ARG A 2 13.49 -8.08 -23.01
C ARG A 2 12.38 -8.23 -21.97
N ILE A 3 11.50 -9.21 -22.15
CA ILE A 3 10.37 -9.47 -21.27
C ILE A 3 10.62 -10.76 -20.50
N ALA A 4 10.42 -10.72 -19.18
CA ALA A 4 10.31 -11.92 -18.36
C ALA A 4 8.82 -12.27 -18.20
N LEU A 5 8.40 -13.46 -18.63
CA LEU A 5 7.03 -13.96 -18.40
C LEU A 5 7.01 -14.78 -17.11
N THR A 6 6.57 -14.17 -16.01
CA THR A 6 6.43 -14.85 -14.72
C THR A 6 5.08 -15.55 -14.64
N HIS A 7 5.08 -16.84 -14.34
CA HIS A 7 3.88 -17.67 -14.28
C HIS A 7 4.02 -18.71 -13.16
N ASN A 8 2.87 -19.21 -12.70
CA ASN A 8 2.77 -20.45 -11.95
C ASN A 8 2.21 -21.52 -12.90
N LEU A 9 2.96 -22.59 -13.14
CA LEU A 9 2.55 -23.68 -14.02
C LEU A 9 1.65 -24.68 -13.27
N ARG A 10 0.48 -24.95 -13.83
CA ARG A 10 -0.41 -26.03 -13.38
C ARG A 10 0.16 -27.39 -13.79
N LEU A 11 0.39 -28.26 -12.82
CA LEU A 11 0.96 -29.59 -13.04
C LEU A 11 -0.03 -30.73 -12.74
N SER A 12 -1.12 -30.42 -12.06
CA SER A 12 -2.14 -31.37 -11.62
C SER A 12 -3.56 -30.77 -11.69
N ASP A 13 -4.56 -31.63 -11.48
CA ASP A 13 -5.97 -31.22 -11.33
C ASP A 13 -6.36 -30.95 -9.88
N LEU A 14 -5.38 -30.74 -9.01
CA LEU A 14 -5.63 -30.36 -7.62
C LEU A 14 -6.23 -28.95 -7.57
N GLU A 15 -7.19 -28.76 -6.68
CA GLU A 15 -7.88 -27.47 -6.48
C GLU A 15 -6.90 -26.34 -6.12
N GLU A 16 -5.81 -26.63 -5.43
CA GLU A 16 -4.77 -25.65 -5.09
C GLU A 16 -4.10 -25.03 -6.32
N GLU A 17 -4.02 -25.77 -7.43
CA GLU A 17 -3.42 -25.32 -8.70
C GLU A 17 -4.48 -24.85 -9.72
N ALA A 18 -5.75 -24.79 -9.34
CA ALA A 18 -6.84 -24.46 -10.26
C ALA A 18 -6.78 -23.03 -10.84
N GLU A 19 -5.96 -22.16 -10.26
CA GLU A 19 -5.72 -20.80 -10.74
C GLU A 19 -4.37 -20.65 -11.47
N PHE A 20 -3.56 -21.71 -11.53
CA PHE A 20 -2.29 -21.69 -12.25
C PHE A 20 -2.48 -21.83 -13.75
N ASP A 21 -1.57 -21.23 -14.52
CA ASP A 21 -1.62 -21.26 -15.97
C ASP A 21 -1.30 -22.66 -16.49
N THR A 22 -2.04 -23.09 -17.52
CA THR A 22 -1.72 -24.31 -18.25
C THR A 22 -0.49 -24.11 -19.15
N GLN A 23 0.16 -25.22 -19.53
CA GLN A 23 1.30 -25.15 -20.44
C GLN A 23 0.90 -24.55 -21.80
N GLU A 24 -0.31 -24.84 -22.27
CA GLU A 24 -0.88 -24.22 -23.47
C GLU A 24 -1.01 -22.71 -23.33
N THR A 25 -1.52 -22.22 -22.19
CA THR A 25 -1.67 -20.79 -21.90
C THR A 25 -0.31 -20.08 -21.91
N VAL A 26 0.67 -20.61 -21.15
CA VAL A 26 2.03 -20.04 -21.11
C VAL A 26 2.66 -20.02 -22.50
N ASN A 27 2.45 -21.05 -23.32
CA ASN A 27 2.95 -21.09 -24.70
C ASN A 27 2.26 -20.08 -25.62
N ALA A 28 0.93 -19.90 -25.49
CA ALA A 28 0.17 -18.94 -26.26
C ALA A 28 0.62 -17.50 -25.96
N LEU A 29 0.75 -17.15 -24.67
CA LEU A 29 1.25 -15.86 -24.21
C LEU A 29 2.68 -15.62 -24.70
N ALA A 30 3.56 -16.61 -24.54
CA ALA A 30 4.93 -16.52 -24.98
C ALA A 30 5.03 -16.25 -26.50
N GLY A 31 4.28 -17.03 -27.29
CA GLY A 31 4.25 -16.86 -28.74
C GLY A 31 3.69 -15.50 -29.16
N ALA A 32 2.69 -14.96 -28.45
CA ALA A 32 2.15 -13.63 -28.71
C ALA A 32 3.20 -12.54 -28.44
N ILE A 33 3.87 -12.59 -27.29
CA ILE A 33 4.94 -11.65 -26.92
C ILE A 33 6.09 -11.67 -27.94
N GLU A 34 6.48 -12.86 -28.41
CA GLU A 34 7.52 -13.02 -29.44
C GLU A 34 7.08 -12.50 -30.81
N ARG A 35 5.84 -12.76 -31.24
CA ARG A 35 5.27 -12.22 -32.50
C ARG A 35 5.17 -10.70 -32.50
N LEU A 36 4.96 -10.09 -31.33
CA LEU A 36 5.02 -8.64 -31.13
C LEU A 36 6.46 -8.08 -31.20
N GLY A 37 7.47 -8.93 -31.44
CA GLY A 37 8.85 -8.52 -31.65
C GLY A 37 9.65 -8.33 -30.36
N HIS A 38 9.17 -8.86 -29.22
CA HIS A 38 9.90 -8.81 -27.97
C HIS A 38 10.74 -10.07 -27.73
N ARG A 39 11.90 -9.90 -27.09
CA ARG A 39 12.71 -11.03 -26.64
C ARG A 39 12.13 -11.53 -25.33
N LEU A 40 11.80 -12.81 -25.24
CA LEU A 40 11.16 -13.38 -24.06
C LEU A 40 12.06 -14.38 -23.34
N GLU A 41 11.97 -14.41 -22.00
CA GLU A 41 12.34 -15.58 -21.21
C GLU A 41 11.20 -15.95 -20.25
N ARG A 42 10.97 -17.26 -20.08
CA ARG A 42 9.93 -17.80 -19.20
C ARG A 42 10.47 -18.01 -17.78
N PHE A 43 9.72 -17.53 -16.80
CA PHE A 43 10.03 -17.60 -15.38
C PHE A 43 8.95 -18.38 -14.65
N GLU A 44 9.14 -19.69 -14.50
CA GLU A 44 8.31 -20.47 -13.60
C GLU A 44 8.68 -20.17 -12.14
N VAL A 45 7.72 -19.65 -11.38
CA VAL A 45 7.99 -19.08 -10.05
C VAL A 45 7.54 -19.97 -8.88
N SER A 46 7.01 -21.16 -9.13
CA SER A 46 6.63 -22.15 -8.11
C SER A 46 7.75 -22.58 -7.15
N GLY A 47 9.01 -22.36 -7.50
CA GLY A 47 10.15 -22.68 -6.66
C GLY A 47 10.34 -21.71 -5.48
N PRO A 48 11.45 -21.85 -4.72
CA PRO A 48 11.81 -20.86 -3.71
C PRO A 48 11.94 -19.47 -4.33
N ALA A 49 11.38 -18.44 -3.67
CA ALA A 49 11.43 -17.07 -4.15
C ALA A 49 12.86 -16.59 -4.45
N SER A 50 13.85 -17.02 -3.66
CA SER A 50 15.27 -16.72 -3.88
C SER A 50 15.78 -17.15 -5.26
N ARG A 51 15.27 -18.25 -5.81
CA ARG A 51 15.62 -18.70 -7.18
C ARG A 51 15.03 -17.76 -8.23
N THR A 52 13.78 -17.35 -8.05
CA THR A 52 13.11 -16.38 -8.93
C THR A 52 13.86 -15.05 -8.92
N VAL A 53 14.21 -14.54 -7.73
CA VAL A 53 15.01 -13.33 -7.55
C VAL A 53 16.33 -13.44 -8.30
N ALA A 54 17.13 -14.47 -8.01
CA ALA A 54 18.45 -14.63 -8.63
C ALA A 54 18.38 -14.71 -10.16
N ARG A 55 17.34 -15.37 -10.71
CA ARG A 55 17.13 -15.44 -12.15
C ARG A 55 16.71 -14.08 -12.74
N LEU A 56 15.83 -13.34 -12.06
CA LEU A 56 15.36 -12.03 -12.53
C LEU A 56 16.50 -11.02 -12.52
N GLU A 57 17.32 -11.00 -11.47
CA GLU A 57 18.54 -10.19 -11.40
C GLU A 57 19.52 -10.54 -12.53
N ALA A 58 19.74 -11.84 -12.79
CA ALA A 58 20.65 -12.30 -13.83
C ALA A 58 20.15 -11.97 -15.25
N TYR A 59 18.85 -12.12 -15.50
CA TYR A 59 18.25 -11.80 -16.80
C TYR A 59 18.09 -10.30 -17.03
N SER A 60 17.81 -9.56 -15.95
CA SER A 60 17.60 -8.12 -15.92
C SER A 60 16.56 -7.68 -16.96
N PRO A 61 15.28 -8.11 -16.86
CA PRO A 61 14.27 -7.78 -17.86
C PRO A 61 14.02 -6.27 -17.95
N ASP A 62 13.63 -5.79 -19.13
CA ASP A 62 13.17 -4.40 -19.30
C ASP A 62 11.73 -4.23 -18.76
N LEU A 63 10.93 -5.31 -18.82
CA LEU A 63 9.57 -5.40 -18.31
C LEU A 63 9.27 -6.85 -17.88
N ILE A 64 8.58 -7.05 -16.78
CA ILE A 64 8.02 -8.34 -16.36
C ILE A 64 6.56 -8.40 -16.81
N PHE A 65 6.22 -9.36 -17.66
CA PHE A 65 4.83 -9.70 -17.94
C PHE A 65 4.38 -10.71 -16.89
N ASN A 66 3.54 -10.27 -15.94
CA ASN A 66 3.17 -11.09 -14.79
C ASN A 66 1.82 -11.79 -14.96
N THR A 67 1.83 -13.10 -14.80
CA THR A 67 0.64 -13.95 -14.58
C THR A 67 0.78 -14.82 -13.33
N ALA A 68 1.80 -14.57 -12.49
CA ALA A 68 2.05 -15.38 -11.31
C ALA A 68 1.15 -14.97 -10.13
N GLU A 69 0.33 -15.91 -9.66
CA GLU A 69 -0.63 -15.71 -8.56
C GLU A 69 -0.06 -16.03 -7.17
N GLY A 70 1.10 -16.69 -7.08
CA GLY A 70 1.62 -17.16 -5.80
C GLY A 70 0.88 -18.40 -5.26
N ARG A 71 1.33 -18.93 -4.12
CA ARG A 71 0.92 -20.28 -3.65
C ARG A 71 0.01 -20.30 -2.43
N ARG A 72 0.21 -19.37 -1.48
CA ARG A 72 -0.38 -19.50 -0.14
C ARG A 72 -0.74 -18.17 0.47
N GLY A 73 -1.81 -18.19 1.27
CA GLY A 73 -2.24 -17.09 2.10
C GLY A 73 -3.08 -16.05 1.35
N ARG A 74 -3.66 -15.14 2.13
CA ARG A 74 -4.57 -14.09 1.67
C ARG A 74 -3.93 -12.98 0.81
N PHE A 75 -2.60 -12.99 0.66
CA PHE A 75 -1.84 -12.02 -0.12
C PHE A 75 -1.06 -12.68 -1.26
N ARG A 76 -1.46 -13.89 -1.70
CA ARG A 76 -0.69 -14.68 -2.66
C ARG A 76 -0.43 -13.91 -3.96
N GLU A 77 -1.45 -13.26 -4.52
CA GLU A 77 -1.36 -12.50 -5.77
C GLU A 77 -0.47 -11.26 -5.61
N ALA A 78 -0.45 -10.66 -4.42
CA ALA A 78 0.36 -9.48 -4.12
C ALA A 78 1.86 -9.77 -3.96
N PHE A 79 2.25 -11.04 -3.74
CA PHE A 79 3.62 -11.41 -3.40
C PHE A 79 4.63 -11.04 -4.50
N TYR A 80 4.33 -11.39 -5.75
CA TYR A 80 5.25 -11.15 -6.86
C TYR A 80 5.36 -9.69 -7.26
N PRO A 81 4.27 -8.92 -7.40
CA PRO A 81 4.37 -7.47 -7.60
C PRO A 81 5.17 -6.77 -6.50
N ALA A 82 4.96 -7.12 -5.22
CA ALA A 82 5.76 -6.57 -4.13
C ALA A 82 7.26 -6.92 -4.27
N LEU A 83 7.56 -8.13 -4.74
CA LEU A 83 8.92 -8.54 -5.03
C LEU A 83 9.52 -7.78 -6.21
N PHE A 84 8.73 -7.48 -7.25
CA PHE A 84 9.20 -6.72 -8.41
C PHE A 84 9.46 -5.25 -8.07
N ASP A 85 8.60 -4.66 -7.23
CA ASP A 85 8.81 -3.33 -6.65
C ASP A 85 10.12 -3.29 -5.84
N GLU A 86 10.34 -4.27 -4.95
CA GLU A 86 11.58 -4.40 -4.17
C GLU A 86 12.83 -4.54 -5.06
N LEU A 87 12.72 -5.23 -6.20
CA LEU A 87 13.83 -5.42 -7.15
C LEU A 87 13.98 -4.27 -8.16
N GLY A 88 13.06 -3.31 -8.17
CA GLY A 88 13.07 -2.19 -9.12
C GLY A 88 12.80 -2.60 -10.58
N PHE A 89 12.06 -3.68 -10.81
CA PHE A 89 11.68 -4.12 -12.16
C PHE A 89 10.29 -3.61 -12.56
N PRO A 90 10.14 -2.94 -13.71
CA PRO A 90 8.82 -2.64 -14.27
C PRO A 90 8.02 -3.92 -14.52
N TYR A 91 6.71 -3.90 -14.26
CA TYR A 91 5.83 -5.04 -14.54
C TYR A 91 4.43 -4.64 -15.04
N THR A 92 3.78 -5.59 -15.70
CA THR A 92 2.37 -5.51 -16.11
C THR A 92 1.43 -5.92 -14.99
N GLY A 93 0.23 -5.35 -14.98
CA GLY A 93 -0.83 -5.63 -14.02
C GLY A 93 -0.83 -4.66 -12.84
N SER A 94 -1.76 -4.90 -11.92
CA SER A 94 -1.95 -4.10 -10.72
C SER A 94 -0.83 -4.36 -9.70
N ASP A 95 -0.58 -3.38 -8.82
CA ASP A 95 0.47 -3.53 -7.79
C ASP A 95 0.03 -4.41 -6.62
N ALA A 96 0.95 -4.63 -5.68
CA ALA A 96 0.72 -5.46 -4.52
C ALA A 96 -0.46 -4.98 -3.65
N TYR A 97 -0.67 -3.67 -3.55
CA TYR A 97 -1.78 -3.11 -2.76
C TYR A 97 -3.11 -3.41 -3.42
N ALA A 98 -3.24 -3.09 -4.71
CA ALA A 98 -4.45 -3.35 -5.47
C ALA A 98 -4.80 -4.85 -5.46
N LEU A 99 -3.84 -5.74 -5.74
CA LEU A 99 -4.08 -7.20 -5.72
C LEU A 99 -4.46 -7.72 -4.33
N ALA A 100 -3.84 -7.19 -3.27
CA ALA A 100 -4.21 -7.55 -1.90
C ALA A 100 -5.67 -7.17 -1.57
N VAL A 101 -6.11 -6.00 -2.02
CA VAL A 101 -7.48 -5.53 -1.81
C VAL A 101 -8.48 -6.32 -2.66
N THR A 102 -8.20 -6.51 -3.95
CA THR A 102 -9.13 -7.16 -4.89
C THR A 102 -9.36 -8.63 -4.60
N LEU A 103 -8.36 -9.30 -4.01
CA LEU A 103 -8.48 -10.69 -3.57
C LEU A 103 -9.40 -10.84 -2.33
N ASP A 104 -9.51 -9.79 -1.52
CA ASP A 104 -10.40 -9.73 -0.36
C ASP A 104 -11.80 -9.26 -0.76
N LYS A 105 -12.73 -10.21 -0.96
CA LYS A 105 -14.10 -9.89 -1.39
C LYS A 105 -14.83 -8.98 -0.41
N GLN A 106 -14.69 -9.22 0.90
CA GLN A 106 -15.30 -8.40 1.95
C GLN A 106 -14.76 -6.97 1.93
N LEU A 107 -13.44 -6.79 1.86
CA LEU A 107 -12.83 -5.46 1.82
C LEU A 107 -13.21 -4.70 0.55
N THR A 108 -13.16 -5.38 -0.60
CA THR A 108 -13.58 -4.80 -1.88
C THR A 108 -15.02 -4.31 -1.83
N LYS A 109 -15.95 -5.11 -1.29
CA LYS A 109 -17.35 -4.70 -1.13
C LYS A 109 -17.53 -3.51 -0.19
N LEU A 110 -16.78 -3.43 0.92
CA LEU A 110 -16.83 -2.28 1.83
C LEU A 110 -16.40 -0.98 1.15
N ILE A 111 -15.31 -1.04 0.36
CA ILE A 111 -14.79 0.12 -0.37
C ILE A 111 -15.81 0.56 -1.43
N LEU A 112 -16.29 -0.38 -2.24
CA LEU A 112 -17.16 -0.08 -3.38
C LEU A 112 -18.57 0.34 -2.96
N ALA A 113 -19.12 -0.21 -1.87
CA ALA A 113 -20.43 0.19 -1.35
C ALA A 113 -20.45 1.69 -0.96
N LYS A 114 -19.34 2.22 -0.42
CA LYS A 114 -19.20 3.66 -0.12
C LYS A 114 -19.20 4.54 -1.38
N HIS A 115 -18.86 3.97 -2.53
CA HIS A 115 -18.86 4.64 -3.83
C HIS A 115 -20.16 4.39 -4.62
N GLY A 116 -21.21 3.86 -3.97
CA GLY A 116 -22.51 3.65 -4.58
C GLY A 116 -22.58 2.43 -5.51
N ILE A 117 -21.55 1.58 -5.53
CA ILE A 117 -21.58 0.33 -6.29
C ILE A 117 -22.45 -0.67 -5.55
N ARG A 118 -23.54 -1.08 -6.23
CA ARG A 118 -24.47 -2.06 -5.70
C ARG A 118 -23.84 -3.44 -5.67
N THR A 119 -23.93 -4.10 -4.53
CA THR A 119 -23.50 -5.48 -4.30
C THR A 119 -24.56 -6.21 -3.45
N PRO A 120 -24.69 -7.55 -3.52
CA PRO A 120 -25.68 -8.25 -2.70
C PRO A 120 -25.39 -8.05 -1.21
N GLY A 121 -26.41 -8.07 -0.35
CA GLY A 121 -26.19 -7.98 1.10
C GLY A 121 -25.25 -9.10 1.57
N TRP A 122 -24.36 -8.81 2.52
CA TRP A 122 -23.37 -9.81 2.94
C TRP A 122 -22.95 -9.67 4.40
N GLN A 123 -22.40 -10.75 4.93
CA GLN A 123 -21.72 -10.81 6.22
C GLN A 123 -20.43 -11.64 6.07
N TYR A 124 -19.29 -11.08 6.46
CA TYR A 124 -18.05 -11.86 6.62
C TYR A 124 -17.98 -12.52 8.00
N VAL A 125 -17.47 -13.74 8.02
CA VAL A 125 -17.40 -14.59 9.20
C VAL A 125 -16.01 -15.24 9.24
N GLU A 126 -15.26 -15.01 10.32
CA GLU A 126 -14.02 -15.74 10.63
C GLU A 126 -14.29 -16.85 11.65
N LYS A 127 -15.24 -16.62 12.55
CA LYS A 127 -15.65 -17.58 13.58
C LYS A 127 -17.16 -17.76 13.55
N LEU A 128 -17.62 -19.01 13.69
CA LEU A 128 -19.05 -19.32 13.71
C LEU A 128 -19.84 -18.50 14.74
N SER A 129 -19.23 -18.12 15.86
CA SER A 129 -19.83 -17.26 16.90
C SER A 129 -20.22 -15.85 16.42
N GLU A 130 -19.64 -15.40 15.31
CA GLU A 130 -19.91 -14.08 14.72
C GLU A 130 -21.13 -14.11 13.77
N LEU A 131 -21.55 -15.30 13.33
CA LEU A 131 -22.65 -15.47 12.37
C LEU A 131 -24.00 -15.08 12.99
N THR A 132 -24.64 -14.07 12.41
CA THR A 132 -26.01 -13.66 12.78
C THR A 132 -26.98 -13.79 11.62
N ALA A 133 -26.57 -13.36 10.42
CA ALA A 133 -27.37 -13.32 9.18
C ALA A 133 -28.72 -12.59 9.33
N GLU A 134 -28.88 -11.73 10.34
CA GLU A 134 -30.15 -11.09 10.71
C GLU A 134 -30.70 -10.12 9.64
N ASN A 135 -29.82 -9.63 8.75
CA ASN A 135 -30.17 -8.66 7.70
C ASN A 135 -30.05 -9.22 6.28
N LEU A 136 -29.91 -10.54 6.12
CA LEU A 136 -29.77 -11.17 4.80
C LEU A 136 -31.09 -11.78 4.35
N ARG A 137 -31.44 -11.57 3.08
CA ARG A 137 -32.55 -12.26 2.44
C ARG A 137 -32.11 -13.63 1.95
N PHE A 138 -32.88 -14.65 2.33
CA PHE A 138 -32.67 -16.01 1.88
C PHE A 138 -33.28 -16.25 0.49
N PRO A 139 -32.69 -17.13 -0.34
CA PRO A 139 -31.50 -17.93 -0.03
C PRO A 139 -30.21 -17.10 0.00
N VAL A 140 -29.19 -17.62 0.70
CA VAL A 140 -27.85 -17.03 0.77
C VAL A 140 -26.80 -18.03 0.26
N ILE A 141 -25.70 -17.53 -0.28
CA ILE A 141 -24.56 -18.32 -0.73
C ILE A 141 -23.37 -18.12 0.23
N VAL A 142 -22.75 -19.23 0.66
CA VAL A 142 -21.54 -19.24 1.50
C VAL A 142 -20.33 -19.44 0.60
N LYS A 143 -19.43 -18.46 0.55
CA LYS A 143 -18.24 -18.50 -0.32
C LYS A 143 -16.96 -18.16 0.42
N PRO A 144 -15.81 -18.74 0.06
CA PRO A 144 -14.54 -18.32 0.62
C PRO A 144 -14.18 -16.88 0.22
N ASN A 145 -13.66 -16.12 1.19
CA ASN A 145 -13.41 -14.69 0.99
C ASN A 145 -12.25 -14.44 0.01
N PHE A 146 -11.19 -15.24 0.06
CA PHE A 146 -9.92 -15.01 -0.63
C PHE A 146 -9.63 -15.93 -1.82
N GLU A 147 -10.56 -16.81 -2.20
CA GLU A 147 -10.35 -17.78 -3.28
C GLU A 147 -11.03 -17.33 -4.58
N GLY A 148 -10.38 -17.53 -5.73
CA GLY A 148 -10.97 -17.32 -7.05
C GLY A 148 -11.45 -18.64 -7.67
N SER A 149 -11.63 -18.64 -8.99
CA SER A 149 -11.97 -19.83 -9.79
C SER A 149 -13.15 -20.69 -9.29
N SER A 150 -14.15 -20.04 -8.67
CA SER A 150 -15.32 -20.70 -8.07
C SER A 150 -14.97 -21.75 -7.00
N LYS A 151 -13.75 -21.73 -6.43
CA LYS A 151 -13.35 -22.63 -5.35
C LYS A 151 -14.32 -22.51 -4.18
N GLY A 152 -14.79 -23.65 -3.66
CA GLY A 152 -15.79 -23.69 -2.59
C GLY A 152 -17.22 -23.27 -2.99
N ILE A 153 -17.48 -22.98 -4.26
CA ILE A 153 -18.82 -22.67 -4.77
C ILE A 153 -19.40 -23.91 -5.43
N THR A 154 -20.51 -24.41 -4.89
CA THR A 154 -21.27 -25.57 -5.38
C THR A 154 -22.77 -25.37 -5.14
N GLN A 155 -23.62 -26.27 -5.62
CA GLN A 155 -25.05 -26.26 -5.23
C GLN A 155 -25.24 -26.28 -3.69
N ASP A 156 -24.38 -27.04 -2.99
CA ASP A 156 -24.39 -27.15 -1.53
C ASP A 156 -23.83 -25.91 -0.82
N SER A 157 -23.31 -24.92 -1.55
CA SER A 157 -22.90 -23.64 -0.94
C SER A 157 -24.08 -22.70 -0.67
N ILE A 158 -25.28 -23.00 -1.21
CA ILE A 158 -26.47 -22.17 -1.05
C ILE A 158 -27.34 -22.70 0.09
N ALA A 159 -27.76 -21.83 0.99
CA ALA A 159 -28.63 -22.11 2.13
C ALA A 159 -29.96 -21.38 2.05
N GLU A 160 -31.03 -22.06 2.45
CA GLU A 160 -32.39 -21.51 2.55
C GLU A 160 -32.80 -21.19 3.99
N THR A 161 -32.06 -21.69 4.97
CA THR A 161 -32.34 -21.49 6.41
C THR A 161 -31.09 -21.14 7.20
N LEU A 162 -31.24 -20.51 8.37
CA LEU A 162 -30.11 -20.14 9.22
C LEU A 162 -29.32 -21.36 9.74
N ASP A 163 -30.00 -22.47 10.01
CA ASP A 163 -29.35 -23.71 10.46
C ASP A 163 -28.48 -24.32 9.35
N GLU A 164 -28.94 -24.26 8.11
CA GLU A 164 -28.11 -24.62 6.95
C GLU A 164 -26.89 -23.70 6.80
N VAL A 165 -27.04 -22.39 7.02
CA VAL A 165 -25.91 -21.45 6.98
C VAL A 165 -24.87 -21.82 8.03
N ARG A 166 -25.30 -22.10 9.27
CA ARG A 166 -24.39 -22.51 10.35
C ARG A 166 -23.59 -23.76 9.98
N ALA A 167 -24.26 -24.77 9.43
CA ALA A 167 -23.60 -26.00 8.99
C ALA A 167 -22.58 -25.73 7.86
N LYS A 168 -22.99 -24.99 6.83
CA LYS A 168 -22.15 -24.68 5.67
C LYS A 168 -20.98 -23.76 6.02
N VAL A 169 -21.18 -22.76 6.87
CA VAL A 169 -20.10 -21.89 7.40
C VAL A 169 -19.09 -22.71 8.20
N THR A 170 -19.56 -23.64 9.05
CA THR A 170 -18.66 -24.52 9.81
C THR A 170 -17.78 -25.36 8.88
N GLN A 171 -18.39 -25.98 7.87
CA GLN A 171 -17.66 -26.78 6.88
C GLN A 171 -16.69 -25.92 6.05
N ALA A 172 -17.13 -24.75 5.62
CA ALA A 172 -16.33 -23.86 4.79
C ALA A 172 -15.15 -23.28 5.57
N LEU A 173 -15.31 -22.87 6.84
CA LEU A 173 -14.22 -22.39 7.70
C LEU A 173 -13.18 -23.47 8.02
N ALA A 174 -13.59 -24.74 8.11
CA ALA A 174 -12.65 -25.85 8.28
C ALA A 174 -11.70 -26.00 7.09
N LYS A 175 -12.16 -25.68 5.88
CA LYS A 175 -11.36 -25.72 4.64
C LYS A 175 -10.66 -24.39 4.35
N TYR A 176 -11.32 -23.27 4.64
CA TYR A 176 -10.88 -21.92 4.34
C TYR A 176 -10.80 -21.10 5.64
N PRO A 177 -9.73 -21.29 6.45
CA PRO A 177 -9.62 -20.68 7.77
C PRO A 177 -9.43 -19.15 7.72
N ALA A 178 -9.16 -18.59 6.54
CA ALA A 178 -9.06 -17.14 6.32
C ALA A 178 -10.45 -16.46 6.28
N GLY A 179 -11.54 -17.18 6.52
CA GLY A 179 -12.88 -16.62 6.61
C GLY A 179 -13.71 -16.76 5.33
N VAL A 180 -15.02 -16.64 5.52
CA VAL A 180 -16.05 -16.86 4.50
C VAL A 180 -17.02 -15.70 4.44
N LEU A 181 -17.61 -15.49 3.27
CA LEU A 181 -18.68 -14.53 3.03
C LEU A 181 -20.02 -15.28 2.97
N VAL A 182 -20.97 -14.88 3.79
CA VAL A 182 -22.39 -15.24 3.65
C VAL A 182 -23.07 -14.11 2.92
N GLU A 183 -23.50 -14.34 1.68
CA GLU A 183 -24.00 -13.31 0.77
C GLU A 183 -25.40 -13.65 0.26
N GLU A 184 -26.28 -12.65 0.08
CA GLU A 184 -27.59 -12.86 -0.54
C GLU A 184 -27.46 -13.48 -1.93
N TYR A 185 -28.19 -14.56 -2.18
CA TYR A 185 -28.24 -15.17 -3.50
C TYR A 185 -29.09 -14.30 -4.44
N ILE A 186 -28.50 -13.85 -5.53
CA ILE A 186 -29.19 -13.08 -6.57
C ILE A 186 -29.46 -14.01 -7.76
N GLY A 187 -30.74 -14.22 -8.10
CA GLY A 187 -31.15 -14.92 -9.32
C GLY A 187 -30.77 -14.15 -10.59
N GLY A 188 -30.83 -14.79 -11.75
CA GLY A 188 -30.59 -14.15 -13.05
C GLY A 188 -29.29 -14.58 -13.74
N LYS A 189 -28.62 -13.65 -14.42
CA LYS A 189 -27.54 -13.94 -15.37
C LYS A 189 -26.17 -13.55 -14.83
N ASP A 190 -25.16 -14.35 -15.16
CA ASP A 190 -23.76 -14.02 -14.91
C ASP A 190 -23.20 -13.17 -16.07
N LEU A 191 -22.78 -11.96 -15.73
CA LEU A 191 -22.11 -11.04 -16.63
C LEU A 191 -20.67 -10.86 -16.17
N THR A 192 -19.78 -10.68 -17.11
CA THR A 192 -18.42 -10.24 -16.81
C THR A 192 -18.03 -9.10 -17.73
N VAL A 193 -17.35 -8.12 -17.16
CA VAL A 193 -16.86 -6.94 -17.88
C VAL A 193 -15.35 -6.92 -17.77
N PRO A 194 -14.66 -7.30 -18.86
CA PRO A 194 -13.23 -7.15 -18.93
C PRO A 194 -12.83 -5.67 -19.00
N PHE A 195 -11.69 -5.36 -18.41
CA PHE A 195 -11.00 -4.10 -18.55
C PHE A 195 -9.65 -4.36 -19.22
N LEU A 196 -9.29 -3.49 -20.15
CA LEU A 196 -8.01 -3.51 -20.83
C LEU A 196 -7.56 -2.07 -21.07
N ALA A 197 -6.49 -1.67 -20.38
CA ALA A 197 -5.91 -0.36 -20.56
C ALA A 197 -5.28 -0.22 -21.96
N ALA A 198 -5.13 1.02 -22.41
CA ALA A 198 -4.56 1.35 -23.72
C ALA A 198 -5.34 0.78 -24.93
N VAL A 199 -6.63 0.49 -24.74
CA VAL A 199 -7.59 0.30 -25.85
C VAL A 199 -8.20 1.63 -26.21
N ASP A 200 -8.26 1.93 -27.51
CA ASP A 200 -8.92 3.12 -28.05
C ASP A 200 -10.43 2.86 -28.16
N ASN A 201 -11.15 3.08 -27.07
CA ASN A 201 -12.60 2.97 -27.03
C ASN A 201 -13.26 4.13 -26.26
N ASP A 202 -14.57 4.28 -26.44
CA ASP A 202 -15.36 5.35 -25.81
C ASP A 202 -15.50 5.22 -24.27
N TYR A 203 -14.95 4.15 -23.68
CA TYR A 203 -15.15 3.77 -22.28
C TYR A 203 -13.84 3.64 -21.49
N ASP A 204 -12.76 4.29 -21.94
CA ASP A 204 -11.48 4.38 -21.21
C ASP A 204 -10.93 3.00 -20.80
N GLY A 205 -10.98 2.05 -21.73
CA GLY A 205 -10.48 0.68 -21.53
C GLY A 205 -11.49 -0.32 -20.95
N VAL A 206 -12.70 0.11 -20.57
CA VAL A 206 -13.77 -0.82 -20.23
C VAL A 206 -14.30 -1.47 -21.51
N LEU A 207 -14.23 -2.81 -21.59
CA LEU A 207 -14.68 -3.54 -22.77
C LEU A 207 -16.19 -3.84 -22.72
N SER A 208 -16.71 -4.43 -23.80
CA SER A 208 -18.11 -4.83 -23.88
C SER A 208 -18.47 -5.93 -22.86
N PRO A 209 -19.57 -5.79 -22.10
CA PRO A 209 -20.01 -6.87 -21.21
C PRO A 209 -20.26 -8.17 -21.98
N VAL A 210 -19.80 -9.29 -21.42
CA VAL A 210 -20.05 -10.63 -21.96
C VAL A 210 -20.84 -11.47 -20.95
N GLU A 211 -21.63 -12.42 -21.46
CA GLU A 211 -22.53 -13.26 -20.67
C GLU A 211 -22.02 -14.70 -20.64
N TYR A 212 -21.92 -15.30 -19.45
CA TYR A 212 -21.72 -16.73 -19.32
C TYR A 212 -23.06 -17.44 -19.47
N VAL A 213 -23.22 -18.21 -20.55
CA VAL A 213 -24.45 -18.94 -20.85
C VAL A 213 -24.22 -20.43 -20.57
N ILE A 214 -24.84 -20.91 -19.49
CA ILE A 214 -24.85 -22.33 -19.13
C ILE A 214 -25.84 -23.06 -20.05
N ASP A 215 -25.44 -24.18 -20.63
CA ASP A 215 -26.30 -25.04 -21.43
C ASP A 215 -27.50 -25.52 -20.57
N PRO A 216 -28.76 -25.31 -21.01
CA PRO A 216 -29.93 -25.82 -20.32
C PRO A 216 -29.83 -27.31 -19.94
N ALA A 217 -29.21 -28.15 -20.78
CA ALA A 217 -29.01 -29.57 -20.49
C ALA A 217 -28.12 -29.79 -19.25
N ALA A 218 -27.12 -28.94 -19.05
CA ALA A 218 -26.24 -28.98 -17.88
C ALA A 218 -26.90 -28.40 -16.61
N THR A 219 -28.06 -27.75 -16.73
CA THR A 219 -28.86 -27.29 -15.58
C THR A 219 -29.88 -28.30 -15.08
N VAL A 220 -30.09 -29.41 -15.81
CA VAL A 220 -31.05 -30.44 -15.43
C VAL A 220 -30.63 -31.09 -14.10
N GLY A 221 -31.54 -31.06 -13.11
CA GLY A 221 -31.29 -31.59 -11.77
C GLY A 221 -30.56 -30.65 -10.82
N ARG A 222 -30.18 -29.44 -11.27
CA ARG A 222 -29.57 -28.40 -10.43
C ARG A 222 -30.65 -27.48 -9.90
N LYS A 223 -30.62 -27.20 -8.60
CA LYS A 223 -31.62 -26.35 -7.94
C LYS A 223 -31.38 -24.86 -8.26
N TYR A 224 -30.11 -24.48 -8.41
CA TYR A 224 -29.69 -23.10 -8.61
C TYR A 224 -28.81 -22.94 -9.86
N PRO A 225 -29.16 -22.01 -10.78
CA PRO A 225 -28.36 -21.70 -11.95
C PRO A 225 -27.16 -20.81 -11.58
N ILE A 226 -26.10 -21.45 -11.09
CA ILE A 226 -24.82 -20.82 -10.73
C ILE A 226 -23.67 -21.40 -11.56
N TYR A 227 -22.72 -20.55 -11.95
CA TYR A 227 -21.46 -20.99 -12.56
C TYR A 227 -20.46 -21.45 -11.49
N ASP A 228 -20.65 -22.69 -11.04
CA ASP A 228 -19.93 -23.26 -9.90
C ASP A 228 -18.64 -24.01 -10.29
N TYR A 229 -17.94 -24.53 -9.28
CA TYR A 229 -16.66 -25.23 -9.49
C TYR A 229 -16.78 -26.42 -10.44
N GLU A 230 -17.86 -27.21 -10.33
CA GLU A 230 -18.07 -28.39 -11.16
C GLU A 230 -18.21 -28.05 -12.64
N LEU A 231 -19.02 -27.02 -12.96
CA LEU A 231 -19.15 -26.53 -14.33
C LEU A 231 -17.83 -25.97 -14.85
N LYS A 232 -17.02 -25.36 -13.99
CA LYS A 232 -15.74 -24.76 -14.38
C LYS A 232 -14.65 -25.79 -14.63
N THR A 233 -14.60 -26.88 -13.86
CA THR A 233 -13.52 -27.88 -13.97
C THR A 233 -13.90 -29.10 -14.80
N LYS A 234 -15.11 -29.65 -14.63
CA LYS A 234 -15.51 -30.94 -15.21
C LYS A 234 -16.36 -30.80 -16.47
N HIS A 235 -17.14 -29.71 -16.55
CA HIS A 235 -18.09 -29.48 -17.64
C HIS A 235 -17.87 -28.12 -18.31
N HIS A 236 -16.61 -27.72 -18.51
CA HIS A 236 -16.27 -26.43 -19.12
C HIS A 236 -16.92 -26.22 -20.50
N SER A 237 -17.12 -27.29 -21.27
CA SER A 237 -17.81 -27.27 -22.57
C SER A 237 -19.30 -26.95 -22.49
N ALA A 238 -19.90 -27.06 -21.30
CA ALA A 238 -21.31 -26.73 -21.06
C ALA A 238 -21.55 -25.24 -20.76
N VAL A 239 -20.50 -24.42 -20.70
CA VAL A 239 -20.62 -22.97 -20.51
C VAL A 239 -20.00 -22.26 -21.71
N ARG A 240 -20.79 -21.45 -22.40
CA ARG A 240 -20.33 -20.65 -23.53
C ARG A 240 -20.30 -19.17 -23.17
N VAL A 241 -19.31 -18.46 -23.68
CA VAL A 241 -19.24 -17.00 -23.58
C VAL A 241 -20.04 -16.40 -24.74
N ARG A 242 -21.02 -15.55 -24.44
CA ARG A 242 -21.73 -14.74 -25.43
C ARG A 242 -21.21 -13.31 -25.38
N ALA A 243 -20.63 -12.85 -26.49
CA ALA A 243 -20.15 -11.49 -26.67
C ALA A 243 -20.82 -10.85 -27.90
N PRO A 244 -21.47 -9.67 -27.77
CA PRO A 244 -21.80 -8.99 -26.52
C PRO A 244 -22.88 -9.75 -25.73
N ALA A 245 -23.01 -9.45 -24.43
CA ALA A 245 -24.06 -9.99 -23.57
C ALA A 245 -25.47 -9.67 -24.11
N ASN A 246 -26.43 -10.59 -23.95
CA ASN A 246 -27.82 -10.35 -24.33
C ASN A 246 -28.56 -9.57 -23.22
N ILE A 247 -28.36 -8.24 -23.23
CA ILE A 247 -28.89 -7.27 -22.25
C ILE A 247 -29.32 -5.98 -22.96
N SER A 248 -30.10 -5.13 -22.27
CA SER A 248 -30.51 -3.84 -22.83
C SER A 248 -29.31 -2.88 -22.97
N ALA A 249 -29.36 -1.95 -23.93
CA ALA A 249 -28.31 -0.93 -24.10
C ALA A 249 -28.10 -0.10 -22.82
N LYS A 250 -29.18 0.22 -22.10
CA LYS A 250 -29.11 0.93 -20.81
C LYS A 250 -28.36 0.08 -19.77
N THR A 251 -28.67 -1.20 -19.66
CA THR A 251 -27.99 -2.10 -18.72
C THR A 251 -26.50 -2.24 -19.07
N ALA A 252 -26.15 -2.36 -20.35
CA ALA A 252 -24.76 -2.41 -20.77
C ALA A 252 -24.00 -1.14 -20.36
N GLU A 253 -24.61 0.03 -20.56
CA GLU A 253 -24.07 1.33 -20.15
C GLU A 253 -23.91 1.44 -18.63
N ASP A 254 -24.93 1.04 -17.86
CA ASP A 254 -24.89 1.07 -16.39
C ASP A 254 -23.75 0.20 -15.85
N VAL A 255 -23.59 -1.02 -16.38
CA VAL A 255 -22.53 -1.94 -15.96
C VAL A 255 -21.14 -1.43 -16.38
N ARG A 256 -20.99 -0.82 -17.57
CA ARG A 256 -19.72 -0.22 -17.98
C ARG A 256 -19.30 0.93 -17.06
N LYS A 257 -20.24 1.80 -16.67
CA LYS A 257 -19.98 2.88 -15.69
C LYS A 257 -19.59 2.34 -14.33
N MET A 258 -20.27 1.30 -13.86
CA MET A 258 -19.89 0.61 -12.63
C MET A 258 -18.47 0.04 -12.75
N ALA A 259 -18.15 -0.65 -13.84
CA ALA A 259 -16.84 -1.22 -14.08
C ALA A 259 -15.73 -0.16 -14.08
N GLN A 260 -15.94 0.96 -14.77
CA GLN A 260 -15.01 2.09 -14.79
C GLN A 260 -14.75 2.63 -13.37
N THR A 261 -15.82 2.86 -12.61
CA THR A 261 -15.73 3.36 -11.23
C THR A 261 -14.98 2.38 -10.33
N ILE A 262 -15.29 1.09 -10.44
CA ILE A 262 -14.64 0.03 -9.66
C ILE A 262 -13.14 0.02 -9.95
N PHE A 263 -12.75 0.03 -11.22
CA PHE A 263 -11.34 -0.04 -11.62
C PHE A 263 -10.55 1.17 -11.13
N GLN A 264 -11.13 2.38 -11.20
CA GLN A 264 -10.52 3.61 -10.69
C GLN A 264 -10.42 3.64 -9.16
N VAL A 265 -11.48 3.24 -8.44
CA VAL A 265 -11.52 3.27 -6.97
C VAL A 265 -10.55 2.27 -6.34
N LEU A 266 -10.34 1.12 -6.97
CA LEU A 266 -9.45 0.08 -6.48
C LEU A 266 -8.00 0.23 -6.98
N ASP A 267 -7.71 1.30 -7.74
CA ASP A 267 -6.40 1.57 -8.36
C ASP A 267 -5.85 0.38 -9.16
N CYS A 268 -6.75 -0.34 -9.86
CA CYS A 268 -6.34 -1.43 -10.74
C CYS A 268 -5.63 -0.88 -11.99
N ARG A 269 -4.78 -1.70 -12.61
CA ARG A 269 -3.94 -1.29 -13.75
C ARG A 269 -3.87 -2.37 -14.83
N ASP A 270 -3.70 -1.91 -16.07
CA ASP A 270 -3.47 -2.67 -17.31
C ASP A 270 -4.60 -3.59 -17.75
N LEU A 271 -5.11 -4.43 -16.87
CA LEU A 271 -6.16 -5.38 -17.17
C LEU A 271 -6.95 -5.73 -15.90
N GLY A 272 -8.16 -6.22 -16.10
CA GLY A 272 -8.94 -6.83 -15.04
C GLY A 272 -10.21 -7.45 -15.57
N ARG A 273 -10.92 -8.15 -14.71
CA ARG A 273 -12.23 -8.72 -14.99
C ARG A 273 -13.16 -8.45 -13.82
N ILE A 274 -14.31 -7.86 -14.09
CA ILE A 274 -15.30 -7.54 -13.07
C ILE A 274 -16.54 -8.40 -13.31
N ASP A 275 -16.89 -9.21 -12.32
CA ASP A 275 -17.99 -10.15 -12.40
C ASP A 275 -19.24 -9.54 -11.72
N PHE A 276 -20.37 -9.60 -12.43
CA PHE A 276 -21.66 -9.08 -12.00
C PHE A 276 -22.73 -10.16 -12.10
N ARG A 277 -23.70 -10.09 -11.19
CA ARG A 277 -24.99 -10.75 -11.35
C ARG A 277 -26.02 -9.74 -11.84
N LEU A 278 -26.64 -10.00 -12.98
CA LEU A 278 -27.81 -9.25 -13.43
C LEU A 278 -29.07 -9.95 -12.92
N SER A 279 -29.80 -9.31 -12.00
CA SER A 279 -31.02 -9.89 -11.46
C SER A 279 -32.10 -10.09 -12.53
N ASP A 280 -33.10 -10.94 -12.26
CA ASP A 280 -34.26 -11.11 -13.14
C ASP A 280 -35.04 -9.80 -13.37
N ALA A 281 -34.90 -8.84 -12.44
CA ALA A 281 -35.45 -7.49 -12.56
C ALA A 281 -34.57 -6.53 -13.40
N GLY A 282 -33.47 -7.02 -13.97
CA GLY A 282 -32.53 -6.22 -14.77
C GLY A 282 -31.62 -5.31 -13.97
N VAL A 283 -31.40 -5.60 -12.67
CA VAL A 283 -30.53 -4.78 -11.80
C VAL A 283 -29.16 -5.45 -11.65
N PRO A 284 -28.05 -4.78 -12.01
CA PRO A 284 -26.72 -5.34 -11.84
C PRO A 284 -26.23 -5.24 -10.39
N TYR A 285 -25.58 -6.32 -9.93
CA TYR A 285 -24.94 -6.45 -8.63
C TYR A 285 -23.48 -6.86 -8.84
N PHE A 286 -22.55 -6.08 -8.32
CA PHE A 286 -21.13 -6.43 -8.27
C PHE A 286 -20.91 -7.68 -7.41
N LEU A 287 -20.25 -8.70 -7.95
CA LEU A 287 -19.89 -9.91 -7.23
C LEU A 287 -18.46 -9.83 -6.72
N GLU A 288 -17.51 -9.70 -7.66
CA GLU A 288 -16.07 -9.68 -7.42
C GLU A 288 -15.32 -9.02 -8.59
N ILE A 289 -14.05 -8.70 -8.36
CA ILE A 289 -13.10 -8.26 -9.36
C ILE A 289 -11.88 -9.16 -9.29
N ASN A 290 -11.37 -9.54 -10.45
CA ASN A 290 -10.07 -10.16 -10.59
C ASN A 290 -9.15 -9.17 -11.33
N ALA A 291 -8.15 -8.65 -10.60
CA ALA A 291 -7.15 -7.72 -11.13
C ALA A 291 -5.89 -8.42 -11.68
N LEU A 292 -5.86 -9.75 -11.62
CA LEU A 292 -4.90 -10.65 -12.28
C LEU A 292 -5.66 -11.78 -12.99
N PRO A 293 -6.55 -11.46 -13.96
CA PRO A 293 -7.39 -12.47 -14.58
C PRO A 293 -6.58 -13.43 -15.45
N SER A 294 -7.01 -14.70 -15.49
CA SER A 294 -6.45 -15.68 -16.43
C SER A 294 -6.57 -15.19 -17.88
N LEU A 295 -5.48 -15.37 -18.62
CA LEU A 295 -5.35 -15.03 -20.04
C LEU A 295 -5.37 -16.28 -20.93
N GLU A 296 -6.04 -17.35 -20.49
CA GLU A 296 -6.23 -18.58 -21.26
C GLU A 296 -6.92 -18.29 -22.61
N PRO A 297 -6.46 -18.88 -23.73
CA PRO A 297 -7.13 -18.76 -25.01
C PRO A 297 -8.63 -19.08 -24.92
N GLY A 298 -9.48 -18.15 -25.34
CA GLY A 298 -10.94 -18.28 -25.24
C GLY A 298 -11.55 -17.68 -23.96
N ALA A 299 -10.74 -17.12 -23.05
CA ALA A 299 -11.23 -16.33 -21.93
C ALA A 299 -12.11 -15.16 -22.40
N GLY A 300 -13.05 -14.75 -21.54
CA GLY A 300 -14.03 -13.70 -21.86
C GLY A 300 -13.43 -12.34 -22.24
N ILE A 301 -12.19 -12.06 -21.81
CA ILE A 301 -11.46 -10.86 -22.22
C ILE A 301 -11.20 -10.85 -23.73
N TYR A 302 -10.84 -11.98 -24.34
CA TYR A 302 -10.61 -12.06 -25.78
C TYR A 302 -11.92 -11.96 -26.56
N ALA A 303 -12.97 -12.67 -26.11
CA ALA A 303 -14.29 -12.58 -26.74
C ALA A 303 -14.86 -11.15 -26.72
N SER A 304 -14.59 -10.40 -25.65
CA SER A 304 -14.97 -8.99 -25.56
C SER A 304 -14.09 -8.10 -26.45
N ALA A 305 -12.76 -8.28 -26.38
CA ALA A 305 -11.79 -7.49 -27.13
C ALA A 305 -11.90 -7.65 -28.65
N GLU A 306 -12.35 -8.81 -29.13
CA GLU A 306 -12.61 -9.05 -30.56
C GLU A 306 -13.70 -8.13 -31.13
N LEU A 307 -14.65 -7.68 -30.30
CA LEU A 307 -15.66 -6.69 -30.70
C LEU A 307 -15.04 -5.31 -30.98
N ASP A 308 -13.88 -5.04 -30.38
CA ASP A 308 -13.06 -3.85 -30.59
C ASP A 308 -11.90 -4.12 -31.58
N GLY A 309 -11.93 -5.27 -32.29
CA GLY A 309 -10.93 -5.65 -33.30
C GLY A 309 -9.61 -6.16 -32.73
N LEU A 310 -9.55 -6.47 -31.44
CA LEU A 310 -8.34 -6.95 -30.75
C LEU A 310 -8.41 -8.46 -30.54
N HIS A 311 -7.51 -9.19 -31.19
CA HIS A 311 -7.27 -10.62 -30.90
C HIS A 311 -6.15 -10.77 -29.85
N LEU A 312 -5.73 -12.02 -29.57
CA LEU A 312 -4.68 -12.37 -28.60
C LEU A 312 -3.51 -11.38 -28.60
N ASP A 313 -2.81 -11.23 -29.74
CA ASP A 313 -1.62 -10.37 -29.84
C ASP A 313 -1.95 -8.89 -29.55
N GLY A 314 -3.15 -8.42 -29.94
CA GLY A 314 -3.61 -7.05 -29.66
C GLY A 314 -3.88 -6.81 -28.17
N VAL A 315 -4.49 -7.79 -27.48
CA VAL A 315 -4.71 -7.74 -26.03
C VAL A 315 -3.38 -7.71 -25.28
N ILE A 316 -2.46 -8.63 -25.62
CA ILE A 316 -1.13 -8.70 -25.02
C ILE A 316 -0.34 -7.41 -25.27
N ASN A 317 -0.40 -6.87 -26.50
CA ASN A 317 0.25 -5.60 -26.81
C ASN A 317 -0.34 -4.45 -25.97
N SER A 318 -1.66 -4.38 -25.78
CA SER A 318 -2.30 -3.32 -25.00
C SER A 318 -1.82 -3.32 -23.54
N ILE A 319 -1.73 -4.51 -22.93
CA ILE A 319 -1.17 -4.69 -21.57
C ILE A 319 0.28 -4.19 -21.51
N ILE A 320 1.11 -4.60 -22.47
CA ILE A 320 2.53 -4.22 -22.54
C ILE A 320 2.68 -2.70 -22.74
N GLN A 321 1.91 -2.10 -23.64
CA GLN A 321 1.96 -0.67 -23.93
C GLN A 321 1.50 0.17 -22.73
N SER A 322 0.46 -0.28 -22.02
CA SER A 322 0.00 0.38 -20.80
C SER A 322 1.10 0.42 -19.73
N ALA A 323 1.73 -0.72 -19.45
CA ALA A 323 2.86 -0.78 -18.52
C ALA A 323 4.08 0.02 -19.01
N ALA A 324 4.46 -0.13 -20.28
CA ALA A 324 5.58 0.59 -20.88
C ALA A 324 5.39 2.11 -20.82
N LYS A 325 4.18 2.60 -21.07
CA LYS A 325 3.83 4.02 -20.92
C LYS A 325 3.94 4.48 -19.46
N ARG A 326 3.38 3.70 -18.52
CA ARG A 326 3.46 4.00 -17.07
C ARG A 326 4.91 4.11 -16.58
N TYR A 327 5.77 3.19 -16.98
CA TYR A 327 7.19 3.16 -16.61
C TYR A 327 8.11 3.94 -17.56
N LYS A 328 7.56 4.63 -18.57
CA LYS A 328 8.31 5.40 -19.58
C LYS A 328 9.41 4.58 -20.28
N ILE A 329 9.12 3.32 -20.59
CA ILE A 329 10.02 2.42 -21.31
C ILE A 329 10.02 2.85 -22.79
N LYS A 330 11.12 3.42 -23.28
CA LYS A 330 11.26 3.81 -24.70
C LYS A 330 11.73 2.63 -25.54
N ASP A 331 11.11 2.41 -26.69
CA ASP A 331 11.56 1.41 -27.65
C ASP A 331 12.75 1.94 -28.47
N SER A 332 13.92 1.36 -28.20
CA SER A 332 15.12 1.21 -29.03
C SER A 332 16.44 1.49 -28.30
N ALA A 333 17.37 0.54 -28.52
CA ALA A 333 18.81 0.61 -28.35
C ALA A 333 19.38 1.01 -26.97
N ARG A 334 19.97 0.00 -26.31
CA ARG A 334 20.95 0.09 -25.21
C ARG A 334 20.46 0.84 -23.96
N ARG A 335 19.98 0.06 -22.99
CA ARG A 335 20.40 0.29 -21.60
C ARG A 335 21.68 -0.50 -21.36
N GLN A 336 22.75 0.22 -21.04
CA GLN A 336 23.95 -0.35 -20.44
C GLN A 336 23.53 -1.09 -19.18
N GLY A 337 24.06 -2.30 -18.97
CA GLY A 337 23.70 -3.12 -17.81
C GLY A 337 23.87 -2.35 -16.51
N LYS A 338 22.86 -2.44 -15.62
CA LYS A 338 23.08 -2.18 -14.20
C LYS A 338 24.13 -3.22 -13.72
N PRO A 339 25.10 -2.81 -12.89
CA PRO A 339 26.32 -3.57 -12.67
C PRO A 339 26.03 -4.88 -11.95
N ALA A 340 26.88 -5.88 -12.21
CA ALA A 340 27.03 -7.00 -11.29
C ALA A 340 27.24 -6.44 -9.87
N ARG A 341 26.54 -7.04 -8.90
CA ARG A 341 26.68 -6.75 -7.47
C ARG A 341 28.17 -6.66 -7.13
N LYS A 342 28.69 -5.44 -6.95
CA LYS A 342 30.08 -5.24 -6.55
C LYS A 342 30.22 -5.86 -5.17
N THR A 343 30.98 -6.94 -5.05
CA THR A 343 31.55 -7.38 -3.77
C THR A 343 32.73 -6.48 -3.43
N GLY A 344 32.46 -5.18 -3.35
CA GLY A 344 33.43 -4.10 -3.21
C GLY A 344 32.78 -2.88 -2.54
N PRO A 345 33.57 -1.84 -2.28
CA PRO A 345 33.10 -0.68 -1.52
C PRO A 345 31.99 0.08 -2.28
N LEU A 346 30.85 0.27 -1.61
CA LEU A 346 29.75 1.12 -2.08
C LEU A 346 30.18 2.59 -2.15
N ARG A 347 29.62 3.33 -3.11
CA ARG A 347 29.66 4.78 -3.20
C ARG A 347 28.42 5.35 -2.52
N VAL A 348 28.58 5.70 -1.25
CA VAL A 348 27.52 6.18 -0.37
C VAL A 348 27.41 7.69 -0.49
N GLY A 349 26.27 8.18 -0.95
CA GLY A 349 25.94 9.60 -0.84
C GLY A 349 25.57 9.92 0.60
N PHE A 350 26.19 10.91 1.21
CA PHE A 350 25.89 11.33 2.57
C PHE A 350 25.14 12.66 2.53
N THR A 351 23.82 12.62 2.70
CA THR A 351 22.98 13.82 2.65
C THR A 351 22.76 14.42 4.03
N TYR A 352 23.05 15.73 4.15
CA TYR A 352 23.01 16.44 5.44
C TYR A 352 22.69 17.93 5.29
N ASN A 353 22.34 18.58 6.41
CA ASN A 353 22.34 20.03 6.54
C ASN A 353 23.40 20.43 7.58
N VAL A 354 24.30 21.35 7.23
CA VAL A 354 25.40 21.76 8.12
C VAL A 354 25.06 23.05 8.89
N LYS A 355 25.32 23.03 10.20
CA LYS A 355 25.19 24.17 11.10
C LYS A 355 26.35 25.15 10.91
N ARG A 356 26.05 26.37 10.50
CA ARG A 356 26.98 27.50 10.28
C ARG A 356 26.74 28.64 11.27
N VAL A 357 25.49 28.81 11.70
CA VAL A 357 25.05 29.81 12.69
C VAL A 357 24.87 29.12 14.05
N LYS A 358 25.47 29.69 15.10
CA LYS A 358 25.26 29.23 16.47
C LYS A 358 23.92 29.77 16.97
N PRO A 359 22.97 28.92 17.40
CA PRO A 359 21.73 29.41 17.96
C PRO A 359 21.96 30.23 19.23
N THR A 360 21.16 31.26 19.43
CA THR A 360 21.23 32.10 20.64
C THR A 360 20.42 31.48 21.79
N VAL A 361 20.89 31.69 23.02
CA VAL A 361 20.29 31.13 24.25
C VAL A 361 18.86 31.62 24.49
N ASP A 362 18.53 32.82 24.02
CA ASP A 362 17.18 33.41 24.08
C ASP A 362 16.24 32.94 22.96
N ALA A 363 16.69 32.00 22.13
CA ALA A 363 16.00 31.47 20.95
C ALA A 363 15.61 32.56 19.93
N SER A 364 16.27 33.72 19.92
CA SER A 364 16.04 34.77 18.92
C SER A 364 16.49 34.33 17.51
N GLU A 365 17.54 33.52 17.43
CA GLU A 365 18.02 32.86 16.20
C GLU A 365 18.09 31.35 16.42
N ASP A 366 17.06 30.61 15.98
CA ASP A 366 16.96 29.15 16.08
C ASP A 366 16.87 28.44 14.72
N SER A 367 17.09 29.16 13.61
CA SER A 367 16.88 28.68 12.24
C SER A 367 17.66 27.39 11.90
N GLU A 368 18.90 27.29 12.33
CA GLU A 368 19.79 26.15 12.07
C GLU A 368 19.92 25.18 13.25
N ALA A 369 19.04 25.27 14.25
CA ALA A 369 19.20 24.47 15.46
C ALA A 369 19.18 22.95 15.23
N GLU A 370 18.41 22.50 14.24
CA GLU A 370 18.28 21.10 13.82
C GLU A 370 19.43 20.62 12.94
N TYR A 371 20.28 21.52 12.43
CA TYR A 371 21.39 21.13 11.58
C TYR A 371 22.55 20.55 12.39
N ASP A 372 23.32 19.68 11.75
CA ASP A 372 24.40 18.97 12.41
C ASP A 372 25.69 19.78 12.45
N SER A 373 26.46 19.58 13.52
CA SER A 373 27.78 20.19 13.65
C SER A 373 28.76 19.57 12.65
N PRO A 374 29.75 20.33 12.14
CA PRO A 374 30.81 19.76 11.29
C PRO A 374 31.51 18.55 11.91
N ALA A 375 31.68 18.53 13.24
CA ALA A 375 32.26 17.40 13.95
C ALA A 375 31.37 16.14 13.91
N THR A 376 30.05 16.30 14.06
CA THR A 376 29.07 15.20 13.94
C THR A 376 29.08 14.64 12.52
N LEU A 377 29.03 15.52 11.51
CA LEU A 377 29.06 15.14 10.09
C LEU A 377 30.33 14.38 9.75
N GLN A 378 31.49 14.88 10.21
CA GLN A 378 32.77 14.21 10.03
C GLN A 378 32.78 12.83 10.70
N ALA A 379 32.26 12.69 11.92
CA ALA A 379 32.21 11.41 12.62
C ALA A 379 31.34 10.38 11.89
N ILE A 380 30.19 10.79 11.33
CA ILE A 380 29.33 9.91 10.54
C ILE A 380 30.01 9.53 9.22
N ARG A 381 30.61 10.50 8.53
CA ARG A 381 31.41 10.27 7.31
C ARG A 381 32.53 9.26 7.55
N GLU A 382 33.30 9.45 8.61
CA GLU A 382 34.39 8.55 9.00
C GLU A 382 33.87 7.16 9.40
N ALA A 383 32.74 7.09 10.09
CA ALA A 383 32.11 5.82 10.43
C ALA A 383 31.75 5.04 9.17
N ILE A 384 31.05 5.66 8.21
CA ILE A 384 30.70 5.04 6.93
C ILE A 384 31.97 4.62 6.16
N ALA A 385 32.97 5.50 6.10
CA ALA A 385 34.24 5.22 5.42
C ALA A 385 35.05 4.10 6.09
N SER A 386 34.99 3.95 7.42
CA SER A 386 35.70 2.92 8.17
C SER A 386 35.28 1.49 7.83
N TRP A 387 34.06 1.32 7.29
CA TRP A 387 33.55 0.06 6.74
C TRP A 387 33.98 -0.18 5.28
N GLY A 388 34.87 0.67 4.76
CA GLY A 388 35.48 0.55 3.44
C GLY A 388 34.73 1.29 2.33
N HIS A 389 33.62 1.96 2.61
CA HIS A 389 32.82 2.64 1.59
C HIS A 389 33.43 3.98 1.13
N GLU A 390 33.18 4.36 -0.12
CA GLU A 390 33.45 5.72 -0.61
C GLU A 390 32.31 6.64 -0.18
N VAL A 391 32.62 7.78 0.45
CA VAL A 391 31.61 8.73 0.93
C VAL A 391 31.62 10.02 0.12
N VAL A 392 30.49 10.31 -0.51
CA VAL A 392 30.26 11.54 -1.28
C VAL A 392 29.39 12.48 -0.45
N ASP A 393 29.92 13.62 -0.07
CA ASP A 393 29.18 14.60 0.73
C ASP A 393 28.15 15.35 -0.15
N LEU A 394 26.90 15.40 0.31
CA LEU A 394 25.77 15.95 -0.44
C LEU A 394 24.95 16.87 0.46
N GLU A 395 25.31 18.15 0.53
CA GLU A 395 24.55 19.09 1.34
C GLU A 395 23.13 19.32 0.75
N ALA A 396 22.12 19.25 1.60
CA ALA A 396 20.71 19.45 1.25
C ALA A 396 20.35 20.94 1.08
N ASN A 397 20.86 21.51 -0.01
CA ASN A 397 20.61 22.86 -0.46
C ASN A 397 19.81 22.87 -1.79
N GLN A 398 19.67 24.04 -2.42
CA GLN A 398 18.90 24.20 -3.67
C GLN A 398 19.54 23.51 -4.88
N GLU A 399 20.83 23.19 -4.82
CA GLU A 399 21.57 22.51 -5.89
C GLU A 399 21.49 20.99 -5.78
N LEU A 400 21.11 20.46 -4.61
CA LEU A 400 21.01 19.02 -4.34
C LEU A 400 20.23 18.25 -5.43
N PRO A 401 19.08 18.72 -5.98
CA PRO A 401 18.39 18.01 -7.05
C PRO A 401 19.27 17.78 -8.30
N SER A 402 20.03 18.80 -8.70
CA SER A 402 20.93 18.72 -9.85
C SER A 402 22.14 17.83 -9.56
N VAL A 403 22.72 17.95 -8.37
CA VAL A 403 23.88 17.16 -7.94
C VAL A 403 23.52 15.68 -7.82
N LEU A 404 22.37 15.33 -7.22
CA LEU A 404 21.88 13.95 -7.14
C LEU A 404 21.67 13.35 -8.54
N ALA A 405 21.08 14.11 -9.46
CA ALA A 405 20.85 13.63 -10.83
C ALA A 405 22.15 13.38 -11.62
N SER A 406 23.23 14.10 -11.31
CA SER A 406 24.51 13.97 -12.03
C SER A 406 25.56 13.09 -11.33
N THR A 407 25.31 12.67 -10.09
CA THR A 407 26.29 11.94 -9.28
C THR A 407 25.88 10.47 -9.18
N PRO A 408 26.68 9.51 -9.69
CA PRO A 408 26.36 8.10 -9.54
C PRO A 408 26.55 7.66 -8.09
N LEU A 409 25.49 7.22 -7.43
CA LEU A 409 25.49 6.77 -6.02
C LEU A 409 24.89 5.37 -5.95
N ASP A 410 25.43 4.52 -5.08
CA ASP A 410 24.90 3.17 -4.85
C ASP A 410 23.76 3.18 -3.81
N VAL A 411 23.87 4.06 -2.81
CA VAL A 411 22.88 4.30 -1.75
C VAL A 411 23.13 5.68 -1.14
N VAL A 412 22.10 6.30 -0.58
CA VAL A 412 22.23 7.54 0.19
C VAL A 412 21.99 7.30 1.67
N PHE A 413 22.99 7.61 2.49
CA PHE A 413 22.84 7.73 3.93
C PHE A 413 22.26 9.10 4.26
N ASN A 414 20.96 9.16 4.56
CA ASN A 414 20.24 10.42 4.75
C ASN A 414 20.08 10.79 6.24
N ILE A 415 20.54 11.99 6.58
CA ILE A 415 20.25 12.68 7.84
C ILE A 415 19.79 14.13 7.60
N ALA A 416 19.42 14.48 6.36
CA ALA A 416 19.04 15.84 6.02
C ALA A 416 17.64 16.19 6.58
N GLU A 417 17.58 17.33 7.25
CA GLU A 417 16.36 17.98 7.77
C GLU A 417 15.55 18.69 6.67
N GLY A 418 16.19 18.93 5.51
CA GLY A 418 15.62 19.69 4.41
C GLY A 418 15.64 21.20 4.63
N PHE A 419 14.94 21.93 3.77
CA PHE A 419 15.12 23.39 3.69
C PHE A 419 14.01 24.18 4.40
N LYS A 420 12.75 23.95 4.02
CA LYS A 420 11.61 24.74 4.54
C LYS A 420 10.27 24.02 4.41
N GLY A 421 9.30 24.48 5.18
CA GLY A 421 7.92 24.01 5.11
C GLY A 421 7.64 22.81 6.02
N ARG A 422 6.36 22.48 6.17
CA ARG A 422 5.89 21.48 7.13
C ARG A 422 6.33 20.03 6.86
N ASN A 423 6.82 19.75 5.64
CA ASN A 423 7.29 18.44 5.19
C ASN A 423 8.78 18.49 4.84
N ARG A 424 9.58 19.35 5.49
CA ARG A 424 10.98 19.57 5.09
C ARG A 424 11.82 18.30 5.13
N GLU A 425 11.66 17.46 6.15
CA GLU A 425 12.40 16.20 6.32
C GLU A 425 12.09 15.20 5.18
N SER A 426 10.93 15.34 4.53
CA SER A 426 10.55 14.47 3.41
C SER A 426 11.19 14.88 2.08
N GLN A 427 11.80 16.05 1.99
CA GLN A 427 12.26 16.60 0.71
C GLN A 427 13.35 15.74 0.08
N VAL A 428 14.36 15.36 0.86
CA VAL A 428 15.48 14.56 0.36
C VAL A 428 15.03 13.14 -0.02
N PRO A 429 14.36 12.37 0.85
CA PRO A 429 13.82 11.06 0.47
C PRO A 429 12.88 11.10 -0.73
N ALA A 430 12.02 12.12 -0.86
CA ALA A 430 11.11 12.23 -2.01
C ALA A 430 11.87 12.46 -3.33
N MET A 431 12.98 13.19 -3.30
CA MET A 431 13.85 13.32 -4.48
C MET A 431 14.60 12.03 -4.79
N LEU A 432 15.03 11.28 -3.78
CA LEU A 432 15.73 10.00 -3.97
C LEU A 432 14.79 8.95 -4.56
N GLU A 433 13.54 8.88 -4.11
CA GLU A 433 12.49 8.05 -4.74
C GLU A 433 12.21 8.48 -6.18
N LEU A 434 12.11 9.79 -6.44
CA LEU A 434 11.92 10.33 -7.79
C LEU A 434 13.08 9.96 -8.74
N LEU A 435 14.29 9.84 -8.21
CA LEU A 435 15.52 9.57 -8.96
C LEU A 435 15.93 8.08 -8.98
N ASP A 436 15.14 7.18 -8.39
CA ASP A 436 15.46 5.74 -8.27
C ASP A 436 16.79 5.49 -7.52
N ILE A 437 17.06 6.25 -6.45
CA ILE A 437 18.26 6.13 -5.61
C ILE A 437 17.89 5.50 -4.26
N PRO A 438 18.41 4.31 -3.91
CA PRO A 438 18.19 3.70 -2.59
C PRO A 438 18.68 4.60 -1.46
N TYR A 439 18.02 4.58 -0.30
CA TYR A 439 18.42 5.43 0.82
C TYR A 439 18.15 4.78 2.20
N THR A 440 18.86 5.25 3.21
CA THR A 440 18.65 4.85 4.61
C THR A 440 17.60 5.73 5.28
N GLY A 441 16.85 5.16 6.23
CA GLY A 441 15.88 5.90 7.04
C GLY A 441 14.45 5.63 6.59
N SER A 442 13.52 6.46 7.09
CA SER A 442 12.10 6.33 6.79
C SER A 442 11.70 7.04 5.50
N ASP A 443 10.60 6.59 4.89
CA ASP A 443 10.05 7.16 3.67
C ASP A 443 9.49 8.59 3.84
N PRO A 444 9.23 9.34 2.74
CA PRO A 444 8.73 10.70 2.80
C PRO A 444 7.42 10.85 3.58
N ALA A 445 6.54 9.85 3.51
CA ALA A 445 5.24 9.90 4.17
C ALA A 445 5.40 9.77 5.68
N THR A 446 6.23 8.82 6.11
CA THR A 446 6.58 8.57 7.51
C THR A 446 7.25 9.78 8.14
N LEU A 447 8.24 10.38 7.47
CA LEU A 447 8.91 11.60 7.96
C LEU A 447 7.95 12.79 8.04
N SER A 448 7.10 12.99 7.02
CA SER A 448 6.08 14.05 7.05
C SER A 448 5.10 13.89 8.21
N ILE A 449 4.67 12.65 8.48
CA ILE A 449 3.76 12.33 9.58
C ILE A 449 4.44 12.53 10.93
N ALA A 450 5.67 12.04 11.09
CA ALA A 450 6.41 12.11 12.35
C ALA A 450 6.70 13.56 12.77
N LEU A 451 7.03 14.43 11.80
CA LEU A 451 7.27 15.84 12.06
C LEU A 451 5.99 16.60 12.46
N ASP A 452 4.84 16.30 11.86
CA ASP A 452 3.55 16.89 12.24
C ASP A 452 3.01 16.25 13.52
N LYS A 453 3.30 16.86 14.67
CA LYS A 453 2.91 16.33 15.99
C LYS A 453 1.42 16.06 16.13
N ALA A 454 0.55 16.85 15.47
CA ALA A 454 -0.88 16.63 15.57
C ALA A 454 -1.33 15.40 14.78
N LEU A 455 -0.77 15.19 13.58
CA LEU A 455 -1.03 13.99 12.78
C LEU A 455 -0.43 12.74 13.44
N ALA A 456 0.83 12.79 13.87
CA ALA A 456 1.47 11.70 14.61
C ALA A 456 0.63 11.27 15.82
N LYS A 457 0.17 12.24 16.63
CA LYS A 457 -0.69 11.98 17.80
C LYS A 457 -2.01 11.28 17.45
N LYS A 458 -2.66 11.66 16.35
CA LYS A 458 -3.90 11.00 15.90
C LYS A 458 -3.64 9.54 15.54
N ILE A 459 -2.56 9.26 14.84
CA ILE A 459 -2.20 7.91 14.37
C ILE A 459 -1.83 7.01 15.55
N VAL A 460 -0.98 7.47 16.48
CA VAL A 460 -0.59 6.65 17.65
C VAL A 460 -1.78 6.41 18.59
N ARG A 461 -2.68 7.39 18.74
CA ARG A 461 -3.93 7.22 19.51
C ARG A 461 -4.85 6.17 18.90
N GLN A 462 -4.95 6.13 17.56
CA GLN A 462 -5.69 5.09 16.84
C GLN A 462 -5.09 3.69 17.07
N ALA A 463 -3.77 3.60 17.26
CA ALA A 463 -3.07 2.36 17.62
C ALA A 463 -3.18 2.00 19.11
N GLY A 464 -3.96 2.75 19.91
CA GLY A 464 -4.15 2.50 21.34
C GLY A 464 -3.04 3.05 22.25
N ILE A 465 -2.10 3.82 21.71
CA ILE A 465 -1.03 4.43 22.51
C ILE A 465 -1.52 5.76 23.10
N HIS A 466 -1.32 5.94 24.41
CA HIS A 466 -1.71 7.16 25.09
C HIS A 466 -0.90 8.37 24.63
N THR A 467 -1.59 9.48 24.40
CA THR A 467 -1.00 10.80 24.17
C THR A 467 -1.86 11.86 24.84
N PRO A 468 -1.27 12.95 25.36
CA PRO A 468 -2.04 14.06 25.95
C PRO A 468 -3.14 14.54 25.01
N ASN A 469 -4.31 14.89 25.56
CA ASN A 469 -5.33 15.55 24.76
C ASN A 469 -4.76 16.86 24.23
N PHE A 470 -5.12 17.21 23.01
CA PHE A 470 -4.55 18.36 22.33
C PHE A 470 -5.56 19.06 21.43
N GLN A 471 -5.28 20.33 21.16
CA GLN A 471 -6.04 21.20 20.27
C GLN A 471 -5.05 22.01 19.43
N LEU A 472 -5.34 22.15 18.14
CA LEU A 472 -4.61 23.06 17.26
C LEU A 472 -5.26 24.45 17.31
N MET A 473 -4.42 25.48 17.44
CA MET A 473 -4.84 26.88 17.34
C MET A 473 -4.03 27.56 16.24
N LEU A 474 -4.71 28.10 15.23
CA LEU A 474 -4.07 28.77 14.09
C LEU A 474 -3.78 30.24 14.40
N THR A 475 -4.65 30.88 15.18
CA THR A 475 -4.63 32.33 15.41
C THR A 475 -4.55 32.71 16.88
N GLY A 476 -4.85 31.77 17.78
CA GLY A 476 -4.99 32.04 19.21
C GLY A 476 -6.33 32.66 19.59
N LYS A 477 -7.28 32.82 18.65
CA LYS A 477 -8.64 33.31 18.89
C LYS A 477 -9.67 32.19 18.98
N GLU A 478 -9.27 30.97 18.64
CA GLU A 478 -10.11 29.79 18.73
C GLU A 478 -10.60 29.60 20.17
N ARG A 479 -11.78 29.01 20.31
CA ARG A 479 -12.34 28.67 21.62
C ARG A 479 -11.53 27.53 22.23
N LEU A 480 -11.01 27.72 23.43
CA LEU A 480 -10.32 26.66 24.17
C LEU A 480 -11.33 25.56 24.55
N ASN A 481 -10.95 24.29 24.38
CA ASN A 481 -11.77 23.19 24.85
C ASN A 481 -11.98 23.30 26.37
N LYS A 482 -13.23 23.15 26.81
CA LYS A 482 -13.62 23.25 28.23
C LYS A 482 -13.08 22.11 29.08
N ASP A 483 -12.75 20.98 28.46
CA ASP A 483 -12.25 19.80 29.16
C ASP A 483 -10.77 19.95 29.56
N PHE A 484 -10.08 20.97 29.06
CA PHE A 484 -8.70 21.23 29.44
C PHE A 484 -8.58 21.81 30.85
N THR A 485 -7.61 21.30 31.59
CA THR A 485 -7.22 21.80 32.91
C THR A 485 -5.79 22.30 32.85
N PHE A 486 -5.53 23.49 33.42
CA PHE A 486 -4.18 24.05 33.49
C PHE A 486 -3.33 23.32 34.55
N PRO A 487 -2.01 23.17 34.34
CA PRO A 487 -1.22 23.79 33.26
C PRO A 487 -1.34 23.09 31.90
N LEU A 488 -1.21 23.89 30.83
CA LEU A 488 -1.21 23.42 29.44
C LEU A 488 0.13 23.75 28.78
N MET A 489 0.54 22.90 27.84
CA MET A 489 1.77 23.06 27.07
C MET A 489 1.45 23.59 25.68
N VAL A 490 2.16 24.63 25.24
CA VAL A 490 2.03 25.23 23.91
C VAL A 490 3.35 25.12 23.14
N LYS A 491 3.30 24.51 21.94
CA LYS A 491 4.49 24.31 21.10
C LYS A 491 4.19 24.37 19.60
N PRO A 492 5.18 24.63 18.73
CA PRO A 492 4.99 24.52 17.29
C PRO A 492 4.64 23.10 16.85
N VAL A 493 3.72 22.97 15.88
CA VAL A 493 3.23 21.66 15.42
C VAL A 493 4.32 20.87 14.68
N ALA A 494 5.13 21.52 13.83
CA ALA A 494 6.01 20.90 12.85
C ALA A 494 7.49 21.33 12.99
N GLU A 495 7.98 21.46 14.22
CA GLU A 495 9.41 21.69 14.51
C GLU A 495 10.00 20.57 15.39
N GLY A 496 11.25 20.21 15.15
CA GLY A 496 12.06 19.31 15.98
C GLY A 496 12.93 20.06 16.99
N SER A 497 13.86 19.34 17.62
CA SER A 497 14.91 19.89 18.50
C SER A 497 14.45 20.88 19.59
N SER A 498 13.21 20.75 20.07
CA SER A 498 12.60 21.65 21.06
C SER A 498 12.52 23.13 20.61
N LYS A 499 12.58 23.41 19.30
CA LYS A 499 12.41 24.78 18.78
C LYS A 499 11.03 25.31 19.16
N GLY A 500 11.00 26.55 19.65
CA GLY A 500 9.79 27.19 20.18
C GLY A 500 9.29 26.62 21.50
N VAL A 501 10.05 25.72 22.15
CA VAL A 501 9.76 25.20 23.49
C VAL A 501 10.71 25.83 24.51
N VAL A 502 10.16 26.70 25.33
CA VAL A 502 10.86 27.47 26.38
C VAL A 502 10.02 27.45 27.66
N SER A 503 10.51 28.00 28.77
CA SER A 503 9.79 27.96 30.06
C SER A 503 8.35 28.49 29.97
N LYS A 504 8.11 29.57 29.21
CA LYS A 504 6.76 30.10 28.95
C LYS A 504 5.83 29.18 28.15
N SER A 505 6.34 28.11 27.56
CA SER A 505 5.51 27.12 26.85
C SER A 505 4.58 26.37 27.79
N VAL A 506 4.89 26.29 29.08
CA VAL A 506 3.95 25.79 30.10
C VAL A 506 3.14 26.98 30.62
N CYS A 507 1.88 27.03 30.25
CA CYS A 507 0.94 28.09 30.60
C CYS A 507 0.07 27.66 31.78
N HIS A 508 -0.10 28.53 32.76
CA HIS A 508 -0.93 28.30 33.95
C HIS A 508 -2.29 29.01 33.87
N SER A 509 -2.50 29.84 32.85
CA SER A 509 -3.75 30.55 32.61
C SER A 509 -4.06 30.67 31.11
N GLU A 510 -5.33 30.92 30.78
CA GLU A 510 -5.75 31.13 29.39
C GLU A 510 -5.11 32.38 28.77
N ALA A 511 -4.85 33.42 29.59
CA ALA A 511 -4.18 34.64 29.14
C ALA A 511 -2.75 34.35 28.68
N GLU A 512 -1.96 33.61 29.48
CA GLU A 512 -0.62 33.17 29.13
C GLU A 512 -0.63 32.32 27.86
N LEU A 513 -1.55 31.36 27.78
CA LEU A 513 -1.69 30.47 26.62
C LEU A 513 -1.91 31.26 25.33
N ARG A 514 -2.81 32.24 25.33
CA ARG A 514 -3.13 33.02 24.13
C ARG A 514 -1.95 33.87 23.66
N GLU A 515 -1.16 34.42 24.57
CA GLU A 515 0.06 35.15 24.23
C GLU A 515 1.11 34.24 23.58
N VAL A 516 1.33 33.04 24.15
CA VAL A 516 2.31 32.09 23.61
C VAL A 516 1.87 31.53 22.25
N VAL A 517 0.57 31.24 22.06
CA VAL A 517 0.02 30.81 20.77
C VAL A 517 0.24 31.89 19.70
N LYS A 518 -0.02 33.16 20.04
CA LYS A 518 0.18 34.29 19.13
C LYS A 518 1.64 34.45 18.73
N GLU A 519 2.56 34.28 19.68
CA GLU A 519 3.99 34.32 19.41
C GLU A 519 4.42 33.19 18.47
N ILE A 520 3.99 31.95 18.74
CA ILE A 520 4.32 30.79 17.89
C ILE A 520 3.78 31.00 16.47
N ALA A 521 2.51 31.38 16.34
CA ALA A 521 1.88 31.62 15.05
C ALA A 521 2.57 32.75 14.27
N SER A 522 3.01 33.81 14.98
CA SER A 522 3.72 34.92 14.35
C SER A 522 5.15 34.57 13.94
N LYS A 523 5.91 33.89 14.81
CA LYS A 523 7.32 33.57 14.60
C LYS A 523 7.50 32.44 13.58
N TYR A 524 6.80 31.33 13.78
CA TYR A 524 6.97 30.10 12.99
C TYR A 524 6.01 29.97 11.81
N LYS A 525 5.05 30.91 11.67
CA LYS A 525 4.04 30.93 10.58
C LYS A 525 3.30 29.59 10.41
N GLN A 526 3.02 28.93 11.52
CA GLN A 526 2.35 27.63 11.59
C GLN A 526 1.40 27.57 12.80
N PRO A 527 0.45 26.61 12.84
CA PRO A 527 -0.40 26.42 14.00
C PRO A 527 0.38 26.09 15.27
N ALA A 528 -0.12 26.54 16.41
CA ALA A 528 0.34 26.11 17.72
C ALA A 528 -0.43 24.86 18.16
N LEU A 529 0.30 23.88 18.68
CA LEU A 529 -0.25 22.71 19.35
C LEU A 529 -0.38 23.03 20.85
N VAL A 530 -1.61 23.07 21.34
CA VAL A 530 -1.95 23.16 22.76
C VAL A 530 -2.24 21.76 23.26
N GLU A 531 -1.60 21.31 24.32
CA GLU A 531 -1.82 19.98 24.89
C GLU A 531 -1.77 20.00 26.42
N GLU A 532 -2.32 18.97 27.07
CA GLU A 532 -2.21 18.80 28.51
C GLU A 532 -0.74 18.65 28.93
N TYR A 533 -0.33 19.38 29.97
CA TYR A 533 0.98 19.16 30.58
C TYR A 533 0.95 17.88 31.41
N ILE A 534 1.82 16.92 31.08
CA ILE A 534 1.98 15.68 31.83
C ILE A 534 3.30 15.78 32.61
N GLY A 535 3.19 15.91 33.92
CA GLY A 535 4.35 15.84 34.81
C GLY A 535 4.82 14.40 35.01
N GLY A 536 6.08 14.23 35.38
CA GLY A 536 6.66 12.92 35.68
C GLY A 536 8.06 12.74 35.09
N ARG A 537 8.41 11.48 34.82
CA ARG A 537 9.70 11.07 34.25
C ARG A 537 9.65 11.13 32.73
N GLU A 538 10.73 11.58 32.08
CA GLU A 538 10.83 11.70 30.63
C GLU A 538 11.82 10.67 30.08
N PHE A 539 11.42 9.94 29.02
CA PHE A 539 12.21 8.86 28.44
C PHE A 539 12.36 9.01 26.93
N THR A 540 13.52 8.58 26.42
CA THR A 540 13.80 8.41 24.99
C THR A 540 14.18 6.95 24.74
N VAL A 541 13.56 6.32 23.75
CA VAL A 541 13.81 4.93 23.38
C VAL A 541 14.34 4.88 21.96
N GLY A 542 15.60 4.46 21.80
CA GLY A 542 16.19 4.25 20.48
C GLY A 542 15.68 2.97 19.84
N LEU A 543 15.40 3.03 18.53
CA LEU A 543 14.97 1.89 17.73
C LEU A 543 16.00 1.67 16.61
N LEU A 544 16.43 0.43 16.41
CA LEU A 544 17.38 0.09 15.35
C LEU A 544 16.87 -1.08 14.50
N GLY A 545 16.72 -0.85 13.20
CA GLY A 545 16.23 -1.83 12.23
C GLY A 545 14.86 -1.46 11.65
N GLU A 546 14.27 -2.40 10.91
CA GLU A 546 13.05 -2.16 10.12
C GLU A 546 11.80 -2.78 10.77
N ARG A 547 11.10 -3.68 10.08
CA ARG A 547 9.79 -4.28 10.45
C ARG A 547 9.71 -4.84 11.88
N ARG A 548 10.86 -5.23 12.46
CA ARG A 548 11.00 -5.67 13.85
C ARG A 548 12.25 -5.01 14.44
N PRO A 549 12.18 -3.73 14.84
CA PRO A 549 13.37 -3.02 15.26
C PRO A 549 13.83 -3.57 16.61
N ARG A 550 15.14 -3.62 16.81
CA ARG A 550 15.72 -3.79 18.14
C ARG A 550 15.39 -2.55 18.95
N VAL A 551 14.61 -2.74 20.01
CA VAL A 551 14.37 -1.70 21.01
C VAL A 551 15.61 -1.60 21.89
N LEU A 552 16.26 -0.44 21.89
CA LEU A 552 17.40 -0.16 22.76
C LEU A 552 16.91 0.17 24.19
N PRO A 553 17.74 -0.03 25.21
CA PRO A 553 17.35 0.32 26.58
C PRO A 553 16.89 1.78 26.68
N PRO A 554 15.75 2.06 27.35
CA PRO A 554 15.29 3.43 27.53
C PRO A 554 16.36 4.30 28.18
N MET A 555 16.53 5.52 27.69
CA MET A 555 17.32 6.57 28.33
C MET A 555 16.37 7.52 29.06
N GLU A 556 16.62 7.80 30.33
CA GLU A 556 15.86 8.76 31.11
C GLU A 556 16.55 10.13 31.10
N ILE A 557 15.74 11.18 30.93
CA ILE A 557 16.17 12.57 31.11
C ILE A 557 15.82 12.96 32.55
N VAL A 558 16.85 13.09 33.39
CA VAL A 558 16.70 13.40 34.82
C VAL A 558 16.90 14.90 35.04
N PHE A 559 15.85 15.59 35.44
CA PHE A 559 15.92 16.99 35.88
C PHE A 559 16.52 17.06 37.29
N LEU A 560 17.61 17.83 37.43
CA LEU A 560 18.37 17.95 38.68
C LEU A 560 17.89 19.09 39.57
N ASP A 561 17.25 20.10 38.98
CA ASP A 561 16.61 21.19 39.73
C ASP A 561 15.28 20.71 40.34
N LYS A 562 15.28 20.56 41.67
CA LYS A 562 14.10 20.10 42.42
C LYS A 562 13.11 21.23 42.71
N GLU A 563 13.49 22.49 42.51
CA GLU A 563 12.61 23.64 42.74
C GLU A 563 11.74 23.95 41.52
N GLU A 564 12.11 23.45 40.33
CA GLU A 564 11.32 23.58 39.11
C GLU A 564 10.04 22.73 39.18
N LYS A 565 8.89 23.39 39.32
CA LYS A 565 7.59 22.72 39.51
C LYS A 565 7.06 22.02 38.25
N ASN A 566 7.43 22.53 37.08
CA ASN A 566 6.94 22.06 35.79
C ASN A 566 8.12 21.91 34.81
N PRO A 567 9.06 20.98 35.06
CA PRO A 567 10.24 20.83 34.22
C PRO A 567 9.84 20.42 32.81
N VAL A 568 10.58 20.94 31.83
CA VAL A 568 10.44 20.62 30.41
C VAL A 568 11.84 20.51 29.79
N TYR A 569 12.04 19.50 28.94
CA TYR A 569 13.24 19.39 28.12
C TYR A 569 13.25 20.43 26.97
N SER A 570 13.52 21.67 27.37
CA SER A 570 13.50 22.88 26.55
C SER A 570 14.67 23.01 25.58
N PHE A 571 14.57 23.99 24.69
CA PHE A 571 15.64 24.36 23.76
C PHE A 571 16.97 24.66 24.47
N GLN A 572 16.91 25.37 25.60
CA GLN A 572 18.10 25.78 26.35
C GLN A 572 18.87 24.57 26.91
N HIS A 573 18.16 23.54 27.37
CA HIS A 573 18.76 22.29 27.83
C HIS A 573 19.53 21.53 26.74
N LYS A 574 19.21 21.76 25.45
CA LYS A 574 19.88 21.14 24.30
C LYS A 574 21.10 21.93 23.81
N LEU A 575 21.14 23.24 24.05
CA LEU A 575 22.24 24.11 23.63
C LEU A 575 23.39 24.14 24.65
N ASP A 576 23.04 24.30 25.92
CA ASP A 576 23.99 24.32 27.00
C ASP A 576 23.95 22.94 27.69
N TRP A 577 25.06 22.20 27.62
CA TRP A 577 25.32 21.03 28.47
C TRP A 577 25.43 21.50 29.92
N THR A 578 24.30 21.87 30.51
CA THR A 578 24.20 22.46 31.85
C THR A 578 24.18 21.38 32.93
N ASP A 579 24.62 21.75 34.13
CA ASP A 579 24.49 20.95 35.36
C ASP A 579 23.02 20.73 35.82
N ARG A 580 22.03 21.02 34.96
CA ARG A 580 20.60 20.98 35.29
C ARG A 580 19.90 19.70 34.87
N ILE A 581 20.49 18.94 33.94
CA ILE A 581 19.96 17.66 33.49
C ILE A 581 21.05 16.59 33.44
N ARG A 582 20.65 15.35 33.68
CA ARG A 582 21.51 14.17 33.54
C ARG A 582 20.80 13.11 32.70
N TYR A 583 21.55 12.41 31.85
CA TYR A 583 21.03 11.28 31.08
C TYR A 583 21.39 9.96 31.76
N ASP A 584 20.39 9.16 32.11
CA ASP A 584 20.59 7.80 32.66
C ASP A 584 20.25 6.77 31.58
N ALA A 585 21.25 6.05 31.06
CA ALA A 585 21.11 4.98 30.07
C ALA A 585 21.86 3.70 30.51
N PRO A 586 21.17 2.59 30.84
CA PRO A 586 19.71 2.45 30.86
C PRO A 586 19.05 3.22 32.00
N ALA A 587 17.80 3.62 31.79
CA ALA A 587 16.94 4.21 32.79
C ALA A 587 16.75 3.25 33.99
N LYS A 588 16.67 3.80 35.20
CA LYS A 588 16.44 3.02 36.43
C LYS A 588 14.95 2.76 36.58
N LEU A 589 14.45 1.76 35.87
CA LEU A 589 13.04 1.35 35.91
C LEU A 589 12.84 0.23 36.96
N GLU A 590 11.73 0.29 37.68
CA GLU A 590 11.31 -0.83 38.52
C GLU A 590 10.76 -1.97 37.63
N PRO A 591 10.91 -3.26 38.01
CA PRO A 591 10.53 -4.40 37.15
C PRO A 591 9.05 -4.51 36.76
N ALA A 592 8.17 -3.65 37.28
CA ALA A 592 6.71 -3.75 37.17
C ALA A 592 6.05 -2.64 36.33
N LEU A 593 6.82 -1.87 35.55
CA LEU A 593 6.30 -0.85 34.63
C LEU A 593 6.04 -1.38 33.22
#